data_AF-A0A965N6K4-F1
#
_entry.id   AF-A0A965N6K4-F1
#
_cell.length_a   1.000
_cell.length_b   1.000
_cell.length_c   1.000
_cell.angle_alpha   90.00
_cell.angle_beta   90.00
_cell.angle_gamma   90.00
#
_symmetry.space_group_name_H-M   'P 1'
#
loop_
_entity.id
_entity.type
_entity.pdbx_description
1 polymer ?
#
loop_
_entity_poly.entity_id
_entity_poly.type
_entity_poly.pdbx_seq_one_letter_code
_entity_poly.pdbx_strand_id
1 'polypeptide(L)' 'VKAVAITLLWSGIGSAVLFFILDKTMGLRPSEDAEREGLDLSSHGERAYNY' A
#
# COMPACT_ATOMS: atom_id res chain seq x y z
N VAL A 1 15.73 -5.44 24.73
CA VAL A 1 14.24 -5.48 24.80
C VAL A 1 13.60 -4.09 24.82
N LYS A 2 13.95 -3.19 25.77
CA LYS A 2 13.35 -1.84 25.85
C LYS A 2 13.44 -1.02 24.56
N ALA A 3 14.63 -0.95 23.94
CA ALA A 3 14.81 -0.25 22.65
C ALA A 3 13.99 -0.87 21.51
N VAL A 4 13.93 -2.21 21.44
CA VAL A 4 13.15 -2.94 20.43
C VAL A 4 11.66 -2.64 20.55
N ALA A 5 11.12 -2.59 21.78
CA ALA A 5 9.72 -2.25 22.01
C ALA A 5 9.42 -0.80 21.59
N ILE A 6 10.33 0.14 21.90
CA ILE A 6 10.18 1.55 21.50
C ILE A 6 10.21 1.68 19.98
N THR A 7 11.13 1.01 19.28
CA THR A 7 11.21 1.09 17.81
C THR A 7 10.00 0.49 17.14
N LEU A 8 9.46 -0.62 17.65
CA LEU A 8 8.23 -1.24 17.14
C LEU A 8 7.01 -0.33 17.33
N LEU A 9 6.88 0.30 18.50
CA LEU A 9 5.79 1.24 18.75
C LEU A 9 5.93 2.50 17.89
N TRP A 10 7.15 3.03 17.76
CA TRP A 10 7.41 4.21 16.97
C TRP A 10 7.10 3.98 15.48
N SER A 11 7.69 2.95 14.88
CA SER A 11 7.46 2.65 13.46
C SER A 11 6.03 2.18 13.21
N GLY A 12 5.46 1.37 14.10
CA GLY A 12 4.10 0.87 13.98
C GLY A 12 3.05 1.98 14.06
N ILE A 13 3.06 2.77 15.12
CA ILE A 13 2.08 3.85 15.33
C ILE A 13 2.28 4.95 14.29
N GLY A 14 3.53 5.37 14.04
CA GLY A 14 3.83 6.39 13.04
C GLY A 14 3.34 5.99 11.65
N SER A 15 3.62 4.76 11.22
CA SER A 15 3.16 4.26 9.92
C SER A 15 1.65 4.12 9.87
N ALA A 16 1.01 3.63 10.93
CA ALA A 16 -0.45 3.49 10.98
C ALA A 16 -1.17 4.84 10.81
N VAL A 17 -0.70 5.89 11.48
CA VAL A 17 -1.27 7.24 11.34
C VAL A 17 -1.07 7.78 9.93
N LEU A 18 0.14 7.63 9.37
CA LEU A 18 0.44 8.10 8.01
C LEU A 18 -0.42 7.37 6.96
N PHE A 19 -0.50 6.04 7.03
CA PHE A 19 -1.32 5.26 6.10
C PHE A 19 -2.80 5.57 6.24
N PHE A 20 -3.31 5.78 7.46
CA PHE A 20 -4.71 6.18 7.65
C PHE A 20 -5.03 7.53 6.99
N ILE A 21 -4.13 8.52 7.12
CA ILE A 21 -4.32 9.83 6.49
C ILE A 21 -4.26 9.68 4.96
N LEU A 22 -3.24 8.99 4.43
CA LEU A 22 -3.05 8.81 2.99
C LEU A 22 -4.22 8.07 2.34
N ASP A 23 -4.74 7.04 3.01
CA ASP A 23 -5.91 6.30 2.55
C ASP A 23 -7.15 7.21 2.42
N LYS A 24 -7.33 8.13 3.38
CA LYS A 24 -8.45 9.09 3.35
C LYS A 24 -8.27 10.23 2.34
N THR A 25 -7.04 10.63 2.04
CA THR A 25 -6.78 11.78 1.16
C THR A 25 -6.61 11.42 -0.30
N MET A 26 -5.91 10.31 -0.60
CA MET A 26 -5.50 9.97 -1.96
C MET A 26 -5.94 8.56 -2.38
N GLY A 27 -6.31 7.71 -1.41
CA GLY A 27 -6.56 6.29 -1.64
C GLY A 27 -5.25 5.53 -1.79
N LEU A 28 -4.93 4.64 -0.84
CA LEU A 28 -3.66 3.90 -0.86
C LEU A 28 -3.74 2.59 -1.66
N ARG A 29 -4.94 2.01 -1.75
CA ARG A 29 -5.19 0.71 -2.39
C ARG A 29 -5.94 0.90 -3.72
N PRO A 30 -5.53 0.21 -4.80
CA PRO A 30 -6.29 0.15 -6.05
C PRO A 30 -7.72 -0.38 -5.83
N SER A 31 -8.62 -0.10 -6.77
CA SER A 31 -9.97 -0.67 -6.73
C SER A 31 -9.92 -2.19 -6.87
N GLU A 32 -10.93 -2.91 -6.33
CA GLU A 32 -10.98 -4.37 -6.41
C GLU A 32 -10.94 -4.89 -7.86
N ASP A 33 -11.55 -4.16 -8.79
CA ASP A 33 -11.53 -4.50 -10.22
C ASP A 33 -10.11 -4.36 -10.81
N ALA A 34 -9.38 -3.29 -10.47
CA ALA A 34 -8.01 -3.07 -10.91
C ALA A 34 -7.05 -4.11 -10.32
N GLU A 35 -7.28 -4.55 -9.07
CA GLU A 35 -6.51 -5.65 -8.47
C GLU A 35 -6.75 -6.99 -9.18
N ARG A 36 -7.98 -7.26 -9.64
CA ARG A 36 -8.32 -8.48 -10.37
C ARG A 36 -7.80 -8.49 -11.80
N GLU A 37 -7.88 -7.35 -12.48
CA GLU A 37 -7.38 -7.20 -13.85
C GLU A 37 -5.84 -7.19 -13.89
N GLY A 38 -5.21 -6.74 -12.81
CA GLY A 38 -3.76 -6.61 -12.67
C GLY A 38 -3.30 -5.18 -12.89
N LEU A 39 -2.28 -4.75 -12.13
CA LEU A 39 -1.77 -3.37 -12.16
C LEU A 39 -1.00 -3.04 -13.44
N ASP A 40 -0.41 -4.05 -14.07
CA ASP A 40 0.25 -3.88 -15.37
C ASP A 40 -0.79 -3.43 -16.40
N LEU A 41 -1.96 -4.07 -16.43
CA LEU A 41 -3.06 -3.72 -17.32
C LEU A 41 -3.76 -2.43 -16.90
N SER A 42 -4.20 -2.34 -15.64
CA SER A 42 -5.05 -1.26 -15.15
C SER A 42 -4.32 0.07 -14.93
N SER A 43 -3.03 0.05 -14.57
CA SER A 43 -2.25 1.26 -14.26
C SER A 43 -1.16 1.57 -15.28
N HIS A 44 -0.63 0.57 -16.00
CA HIS A 44 0.46 0.76 -16.96
C HIS A 44 0.04 0.50 -18.41
N GLY A 45 -1.14 -0.09 -18.65
CA GLY A 45 -1.63 -0.43 -20.00
C GLY A 45 -0.82 -1.55 -20.68
N GLU A 46 -0.02 -2.28 -19.91
CA GLU A 46 0.92 -3.28 -20.41
C GLU A 46 0.54 -4.68 -19.93
N ARG A 47 0.88 -5.70 -20.72
CA ARG A 47 0.82 -7.10 -20.30
C ARG A 47 2.25 -7.59 -20.14
N ALA A 48 2.63 -8.03 -18.93
CA ALA A 48 3.98 -8.53 -18.67
C ALA A 48 4.38 -9.74 -19.54
N TYR A 49 3.39 -10.53 -19.98
CA TYR A 49 3.59 -11.68 -20.86
C TYR A 49 2.65 -11.60 -22.06
N ASN A 50 3.22 -11.69 -23.25
CA ASN A 50 2.51 -11.92 -24.50
C ASN A 50 2.85 -13.35 -24.95
N TYR A 51 1.85 -14.21 -25.09
CA TYR A 51 1.98 -15.53 -25.75
C TYR A 51 1.30 -15.45 -27.11
#